data_AF-A0A1G8DHH5-F1
#
_entry.id   AF-A0A1G8DHH5-F1
#
_cell.length_a   1.000
_cell.length_b   1.000
_cell.length_c   1.000
_cell.angle_alpha   90.00
_cell.angle_beta   90.00
_cell.angle_gamma   90.00
#
_symmetry.space_group_name_H-M   'P 1'
#
loop_
_entity.id
_entity.type
_entity.pdbx_description
1 polymer ?
#
loop_
_entity_poly.entity_id
_entity_poly.type
_entity_poly.pdbx_seq_one_letter_code
_entity_poly.pdbx_strand_id
1 'polypeptide(L)'
;MATYKTQIQWGGPNADWHDDADLTIVINNRAGVVPASGLPGTGTQVSWSSPQGNGSVTFFEDGNRFSGSAQFKGEGPVGYRGTIKP
;
A
#
# COMPACT_ATOMS: atom_id res chain seq x y z
N MET A 1 -13.41 -2.03 4.93
CA MET A 1 -12.51 -1.15 4.19
C MET A 1 -11.13 -1.54 4.66
N ALA A 2 -10.19 -1.82 3.77
CA ALA A 2 -8.87 -2.29 4.20
C ALA A 2 -8.03 -1.09 4.64
N THR A 3 -7.60 -1.10 5.91
CA THR A 3 -6.71 -0.08 6.48
C THR A 3 -5.43 -0.76 6.93
N TYR A 4 -4.30 -0.26 6.47
CA TYR A 4 -2.99 -0.85 6.74
C TYR A 4 -2.14 0.10 7.57
N LYS A 5 -1.46 -0.41 8.58
CA LYS A 5 -0.32 0.27 9.19
C LYS A 5 0.84 0.20 8.23
N THR A 6 1.37 1.34 7.83
CA THR A 6 2.35 1.42 6.75
C THR A 6 3.73 1.76 7.28
N GLN A 7 4.73 1.38 6.49
CA GLN A 7 6.10 1.78 6.71
C GLN A 7 6.73 2.13 5.36
N ILE A 8 7.67 3.07 5.41
CA ILE A 8 8.47 3.48 4.26
C ILE A 8 9.95 3.24 4.51
N GLN A 9 10.69 3.03 3.44
CA GLN A 9 12.15 2.86 3.45
C GLN A 9 12.78 3.88 2.49
N TRP A 10 13.63 4.75 3.03
CA TRP A 10 14.38 5.76 2.28
C TRP A 10 15.88 5.63 2.57
N GLY A 11 16.74 6.04 1.63
CA GLY A 11 18.20 5.90 1.77
C GLY A 11 18.80 4.60 1.22
N GLY A 12 17.99 3.79 0.51
CA GLY A 12 18.42 2.57 -0.19
C GLY A 12 17.88 1.28 0.44
N PRO A 13 18.14 0.12 -0.20
CA PRO A 13 17.51 -1.15 0.17
C PRO A 13 17.95 -1.71 1.54
N ASN A 14 19.08 -1.23 2.07
CA ASN A 14 19.62 -1.65 3.37
C ASN A 14 19.29 -0.66 4.50
N ALA A 15 18.52 0.40 4.22
CA ALA A 15 18.09 1.34 5.25
C ALA A 15 16.98 0.74 6.13
N ASP A 16 16.79 1.32 7.31
CA ASP A 16 15.71 0.91 8.21
C ASP A 16 14.33 1.28 7.64
N TRP A 17 13.31 0.54 8.09
CA TRP A 17 11.92 0.86 7.83
C TRP A 17 11.40 1.79 8.93
N HIS A 18 10.65 2.80 8.54
CA HIS A 18 10.08 3.78 9.44
C HIS A 18 8.56 3.78 9.33
N ASP A 19 7.87 3.94 10.45
CA ASP A 19 6.41 4.04 10.49
C ASP A 19 5.93 5.28 9.72
N ASP A 20 4.80 5.13 9.04
CA ASP A 20 4.18 6.17 8.23
C ASP A 20 2.65 6.20 8.44
N ALA A 21 1.95 7.13 7.79
CA ALA A 21 0.51 7.27 7.84
C ALA A 21 -0.21 6.01 7.33
N ASP A 22 -1.29 5.64 8.01
CA ASP A 22 -2.12 4.50 7.60
C ASP A 22 -2.59 4.64 6.14
N LEU A 23 -2.54 3.54 5.38
CA LEU A 23 -3.15 3.47 4.05
C LEU A 23 -4.56 2.92 4.18
N THR A 24 -5.54 3.71 3.78
CA THR A 24 -6.92 3.25 3.61
C THR A 24 -7.24 3.13 2.13
N ILE A 25 -7.72 1.96 1.71
CA ILE A 25 -8.02 1.69 0.31
C ILE A 25 -9.32 0.90 0.14
N VAL A 26 -10.12 1.34 -0.84
CA VAL A 26 -11.35 0.68 -1.29
C VAL A 26 -11.43 0.80 -2.81
N ILE A 27 -11.61 -0.31 -3.51
CA ILE A 27 -11.81 -0.37 -4.96
C ILE A 27 -12.96 -1.33 -5.23
N ASN A 28 -14.13 -0.77 -5.53
CA ASN A 28 -15.31 -1.53 -5.93
C ASN A 28 -15.73 -1.11 -7.34
N ASN A 29 -15.96 -2.09 -8.21
CA ASN A 29 -16.56 -1.91 -9.53
C ASN A 29 -17.63 -3.00 -9.74
N ARG A 30 -17.62 -3.71 -10.88
CA ARG A 30 -18.38 -4.95 -11.06
C ARG A 30 -18.07 -6.01 -9.99
N ALA A 31 -16.87 -5.97 -9.41
CA ALA A 31 -16.46 -6.80 -8.28
C ALA A 31 -15.69 -5.95 -7.24
N GLY A 32 -15.54 -6.48 -6.03
CA GLY A 32 -14.69 -5.87 -4.99
C GLY A 32 -13.23 -6.25 -5.20
N VAL A 33 -12.45 -5.38 -5.84
CA VAL A 33 -10.99 -5.59 -6.03
C VAL A 33 -10.27 -5.38 -4.70
N VAL A 34 -10.62 -4.29 -4.00
CA VAL A 34 -10.30 -4.09 -2.58
C VAL A 34 -11.63 -3.82 -1.89
N PRO A 35 -12.32 -4.86 -1.38
CA PRO A 35 -13.72 -4.74 -1.00
C PRO A 35 -13.92 -3.87 0.25
N ALA A 36 -15.08 -3.23 0.33
CA ALA A 36 -15.47 -2.43 1.50
C ALA A 36 -15.70 -3.28 2.77
N SER A 37 -15.87 -4.60 2.66
CA SER A 37 -16.12 -5.51 3.78
C SER A 37 -15.29 -6.79 3.69
N GLY A 38 -13.99 -6.65 3.38
CA GLY A 38 -13.05 -7.78 3.33
C GLY A 38 -11.64 -7.32 2.95
N LEU A 39 -10.78 -8.29 2.68
CA LEU A 39 -9.41 -8.08 2.23
C LEU A 39 -9.27 -8.45 0.74
N PRO A 40 -8.35 -7.80 0.00
CA PRO A 40 -8.03 -8.21 -1.35
C PRO A 40 -7.36 -9.60 -1.35
N GLY A 41 -7.62 -10.41 -2.36
CA GLY A 41 -6.95 -11.70 -2.51
C GLY A 41 -5.45 -11.55 -2.77
N THR A 42 -4.67 -12.58 -2.40
CA THR A 42 -3.24 -12.67 -2.74
C THR A 42 -2.99 -12.44 -4.23
N GLY A 43 -1.99 -11.62 -4.55
CA GLY A 43 -1.64 -11.25 -5.93
C GLY A 43 -2.44 -10.07 -6.51
N THR A 44 -3.43 -9.55 -5.78
CA THR A 44 -4.06 -8.28 -6.16
C THR A 44 -3.00 -7.18 -6.25
N GLN A 45 -2.99 -6.43 -7.35
CA GLN A 45 -2.09 -5.29 -7.54
C GLN A 45 -2.91 -4.00 -7.64
N VAL A 46 -2.46 -2.97 -6.95
CA VAL A 46 -3.02 -1.63 -7.04
C VAL A 46 -1.91 -0.67 -7.41
N SER A 47 -2.18 0.18 -8.40
CA SER A 47 -1.35 1.33 -8.72
C SER A 47 -2.19 2.60 -8.72
N TRP A 48 -1.63 3.69 -8.22
CA TRP A 48 -2.26 5.02 -8.24
C TRP A 48 -1.29 6.08 -8.75
N SER A 49 -1.83 7.15 -9.31
CA SER A 49 -1.07 8.32 -9.73
C SER A 49 -1.94 9.57 -9.58
N SER A 50 -1.38 10.60 -8.95
CA SER A 50 -2.05 11.85 -8.67
C SER A 50 -1.04 13.00 -8.51
N PRO A 51 -1.48 14.27 -8.48
CA PRO A 51 -0.61 15.39 -8.11
C PRO A 51 -0.02 15.33 -6.70
N GLN A 52 -0.55 14.48 -5.82
CA GLN A 52 -0.05 14.27 -4.45
C GLN A 52 0.96 13.13 -4.35
N GLY A 53 1.23 12.42 -5.45
CA GLY A 53 2.11 11.26 -5.47
C GLY A 53 1.53 10.09 -6.25
N ASN A 54 2.34 9.04 -6.34
CA ASN A 54 2.05 7.79 -7.03
C ASN A 54 2.55 6.59 -6.22
N GLY A 55 2.10 5.40 -6.58
CA GLY A 55 2.61 4.17 -5.98
C GLY A 55 2.05 2.93 -6.66
N SER A 56 2.69 1.79 -6.40
CA SER A 56 2.26 0.48 -6.85
C SER A 56 2.54 -0.55 -5.75
N VAL A 57 1.53 -1.31 -5.37
CA VAL A 57 1.61 -2.31 -4.31
C VAL A 57 0.97 -3.62 -4.75
N THR A 58 1.54 -4.72 -4.27
CA THR A 58 0.99 -6.07 -4.44
C THR A 58 0.62 -6.62 -3.07
N PHE A 59 -0.59 -7.19 -2.96
CA PHE A 59 -1.10 -7.80 -1.75
C PHE A 59 -0.68 -9.27 -1.64
N PHE A 60 -0.35 -9.70 -0.43
CA PHE A 60 0.08 -11.06 -0.09
C PHE A 60 -0.69 -11.57 1.13
N GLU A 61 -0.63 -12.88 1.38
CA GLU A 61 -1.19 -13.50 2.59
C GLU A 61 -2.67 -13.12 2.78
N ASP A 62 -3.43 -13.25 1.70
CA ASP A 62 -4.86 -12.93 1.61
C ASP A 62 -5.19 -11.49 2.05
N GLY A 63 -4.28 -10.59 1.68
CA GLY A 63 -4.42 -9.16 1.95
C GLY A 63 -4.03 -8.77 3.37
N ASN A 64 -3.40 -9.64 4.15
CA ASN A 64 -2.87 -9.27 5.47
C ASN A 64 -1.64 -8.37 5.38
N ARG A 65 -0.94 -8.37 4.25
CA ARG A 65 0.15 -7.42 3.99
C ARG A 65 0.29 -7.06 2.53
N PHE A 66 0.97 -5.96 2.25
CA PHE A 66 1.41 -5.60 0.91
C PHE A 66 2.86 -5.11 0.92
N SER A 67 3.50 -5.13 -0.25
CA SER A 67 4.76 -4.45 -0.49
C SER A 67 4.79 -3.83 -1.88
N GLY A 68 5.62 -2.81 -2.06
CA GLY A 68 5.80 -2.10 -3.32
C GLY A 68 6.61 -0.83 -3.14
N SER A 69 6.25 0.21 -3.87
CA SER A 69 6.87 1.53 -3.80
C SER A 69 5.83 2.64 -3.82
N ALA A 70 6.23 3.79 -3.28
CA ALA A 70 5.47 5.02 -3.36
C ALA A 70 6.41 6.21 -3.60
N GLN A 71 5.85 7.30 -4.10
CA GLN A 71 6.51 8.60 -4.14
C GLN A 71 5.48 9.65 -3.77
N PHE A 72 5.73 10.37 -2.69
CA PHE A 72 4.87 11.46 -2.22
C PHE A 72 5.30 12.80 -2.82
N LYS A 73 4.38 13.78 -2.78
CA LYS A 73 4.62 15.10 -3.36
C LYS A 73 5.83 15.79 -2.74
N GLY A 74 6.83 16.10 -3.58
CA GLY A 74 8.05 16.78 -3.16
C GLY A 74 9.12 15.84 -2.59
N GLU A 75 8.87 14.53 -2.58
CA GLU A 75 9.78 13.51 -2.05
C GLU A 75 10.35 12.61 -3.16
N GLY A 76 11.44 11.91 -2.83
CA GLY A 76 11.99 10.84 -3.65
C GLY A 76 11.17 9.55 -3.53
N PRO A 77 11.43 8.56 -4.41
CA PRO A 77 10.78 7.27 -4.30
C PRO A 77 11.24 6.52 -3.02
N VAL A 78 10.29 5.84 -2.39
CA VAL A 78 10.52 5.03 -1.19
C VAL A 78 10.04 3.59 -1.41
N GLY A 79 10.68 2.65 -0.72
CA GLY A 79 10.07 1.34 -0.50
C GLY A 79 8.84 1.51 0.36
N TYR A 80 7.75 0.79 0.07
CA TYR A 80 6.48 0.94 0.76
C TYR A 80 5.90 -0.42 1.12
N ARG A 81 5.52 -0.61 2.38
CA ARG A 81 4.88 -1.83 2.85
C ARG A 81 3.79 -1.53 3.86
N GLY A 82 2.88 -2.47 4.04
CA GLY A 82 1.87 -2.35 5.07
C GLY A 82 1.40 -3.69 5.57
N THR A 83 0.93 -3.70 6.81
CA THR A 83 0.27 -4.84 7.45
C THR A 83 -1.13 -4.42 7.88
N ILE A 84 -2.09 -5.33 7.79
CA ILE A 84 -3.48 -5.04 8.11
C ILE A 84 -3.59 -4.49 9.53
N LYS A 85 -4.32 -3.39 9.68
CA LYS A 85 -4.64 -2.82 10.99
C LYS A 85 -5.80 -3.63 11.59
N PRO A 86 -5.65 -4.22 12.79
CA PRO A 86 -6.73 -4.92 13.48
C PRO A 86 -7.94 -4.03 13.75
#